data_AF-A0A1I5BT47-F1
#
_entry.id   AF-A0A1I5BT47-F1
#
_cell.length_a   1.000
_cell.length_b   1.000
_cell.length_c   1.000
_cell.angle_alpha   90.00
_cell.angle_beta   90.00
_cell.angle_gamma   90.00
#
_symmetry.space_group_name_H-M   'P 1'
#
loop_
_entity.id
_entity.type
_entity.pdbx_description
1 polymer ?
#
loop_
_entity_poly.entity_id
_entity_poly.type
_entity_poly.pdbx_seq_one_letter_code
_entity_poly.pdbx_strand_id
1 'polypeptide(L)'
;MIDQQTEFEEWWSLPEHEELRKSCAQGWGWQIWQASRAAVIVDIPSKIGEWNTVNGYVLPEAESYDEAIDDCAYAIREAGISVKEDE
;
A
#
# COMPACT_ATOMS: atom_id res chain seq x y z
N MET A 1 -6.33 6.99 8.49
CA MET A 1 -7.27 7.36 7.41
C MET A 1 -6.67 8.46 6.56
N ILE A 2 -6.00 8.04 5.50
CA ILE A 2 -5.52 8.92 4.43
C ILE A 2 -6.72 9.46 3.66
N ASP A 3 -6.73 10.76 3.38
CA ASP A 3 -7.77 11.38 2.57
C ASP A 3 -7.43 11.22 1.09
N GLN A 4 -8.01 10.17 0.47
CA GLN A 4 -7.81 9.88 -0.95
C GLN A 4 -8.20 11.06 -1.86
N GLN A 5 -9.14 11.92 -1.43
CA GLN A 5 -9.52 13.11 -2.16
C GLN A 5 -8.35 14.11 -2.19
N THR A 6 -7.69 14.32 -1.05
CA THR A 6 -6.51 15.20 -0.95
C THR A 6 -5.35 14.67 -1.81
N GLU A 7 -5.03 13.36 -1.76
CA GLU A 7 -3.95 12.80 -2.59
C GLU A 7 -4.24 12.90 -4.10
N PHE A 8 -5.49 12.71 -4.49
CA PHE A 8 -5.90 12.93 -5.87
C PHE A 8 -5.78 14.38 -6.28
N GLU A 9 -6.19 15.33 -5.42
CA GLU A 9 -6.10 16.76 -5.72
C GLU A 9 -4.64 17.20 -5.88
N GLU A 10 -3.75 16.70 -5.04
CA GLU A 10 -2.31 16.89 -5.18
C GLU A 10 -1.81 16.34 -6.52
N TRP A 11 -2.12 15.08 -6.85
CA TRP A 11 -1.77 14.47 -8.13
C TRP A 11 -2.37 15.24 -9.32
N TRP A 12 -3.64 15.62 -9.26
CA TRP A 12 -4.37 16.32 -10.31
C TRP A 12 -3.78 17.72 -10.55
N SER A 13 -3.33 18.39 -9.49
CA SER A 13 -2.77 19.74 -9.54
C SER A 13 -1.41 19.84 -10.23
N LEU A 14 -0.71 18.71 -10.41
CA LEU A 14 0.62 18.67 -11.00
C LEU A 14 0.67 19.37 -12.38
N PRO A 15 1.77 20.08 -12.70
CA PRO A 15 1.91 20.81 -13.97
C PRO A 15 1.78 19.90 -15.20
N GLU A 16 2.25 18.65 -15.13
CA GLU A 16 2.19 17.71 -16.25
C GLU A 16 0.75 17.34 -16.63
N HIS A 17 -0.22 17.54 -15.73
CA HIS A 17 -1.64 17.26 -15.96
C HIS A 17 -2.44 18.50 -16.40
N GLU A 18 -1.80 19.62 -16.74
CA GLU A 18 -2.48 20.87 -17.11
C GLU A 18 -3.52 20.67 -18.23
N GLU A 19 -3.18 19.96 -19.30
CA GLU A 19 -4.10 19.70 -20.41
C GLU A 19 -5.28 18.80 -19.99
N LEU A 20 -5.03 17.84 -19.10
CA LEU A 20 -6.06 16.99 -18.53
C LEU A 20 -7.03 17.81 -17.66
N ARG A 21 -6.53 18.78 -16.90
CA ARG A 21 -7.33 19.71 -16.07
C ARG A 21 -8.18 20.68 -16.90
N LYS A 22 -7.68 21.09 -18.07
CA LYS A 22 -8.43 21.95 -19.02
C LYS A 22 -9.54 21.19 -19.73
N SER A 23 -9.40 19.87 -19.86
CA SER A 23 -10.51 19.02 -20.30
C SER A 23 -11.49 18.82 -19.14
N CYS A 24 -12.80 18.86 -19.38
CA CYS A 24 -13.82 18.59 -18.34
C CYS A 24 -13.85 17.11 -17.90
N ALA A 25 -12.68 16.49 -17.73
CA ALA A 25 -12.47 15.08 -17.49
C ALA A 25 -12.04 14.77 -16.05
N GLN A 26 -12.19 15.69 -15.08
CA GLN A 26 -11.81 15.45 -13.69
C GLN A 26 -12.47 14.19 -13.10
N GLY A 27 -13.74 13.94 -13.43
CA GLY A 27 -14.44 12.71 -13.02
C GLY A 27 -13.80 11.44 -13.58
N TRP A 28 -13.33 11.47 -14.83
CA TRP A 28 -12.57 10.36 -15.43
C TRP A 28 -11.17 10.24 -14.82
N GLY A 29 -10.51 11.38 -14.56
CA GLY A 29 -9.22 11.44 -13.87
C GLY A 29 -9.28 10.74 -12.52
N TRP A 30 -10.31 11.01 -11.72
CA TRP A 30 -10.56 10.34 -10.44
C TRP A 30 -10.68 8.82 -10.60
N GLN A 31 -11.52 8.36 -11.54
CA GLN A 31 -11.70 6.92 -11.77
C GLN A 31 -10.42 6.22 -12.22
N ILE A 32 -9.66 6.84 -13.14
CA ILE A 32 -8.38 6.31 -13.62
C ILE A 32 -7.35 6.28 -12.50
N TRP A 33 -7.28 7.33 -11.68
CA TRP A 33 -6.36 7.42 -10.56
C TRP A 33 -6.65 6.31 -9.53
N GLN A 34 -7.92 6.12 -9.16
CA GLN A 34 -8.32 5.03 -8.26
C GLN A 34 -7.99 3.65 -8.86
N ALA A 35 -8.31 3.44 -10.14
CA ALA A 35 -8.03 2.18 -10.83
C ALA A 35 -6.52 1.87 -10.91
N SER A 36 -5.69 2.88 -11.17
CA SER A 36 -4.24 2.75 -11.20
C SER A 36 -3.68 2.28 -9.86
N ARG A 37 -4.17 2.85 -8.75
CA ARG A 37 -3.76 2.43 -7.40
C ARG A 37 -4.24 1.03 -7.04
N ALA A 38 -5.48 0.71 -7.38
CA ALA A 38 -6.05 -0.62 -7.13
C ALA A 38 -5.31 -1.73 -7.91
N ALA A 39 -4.68 -1.40 -9.04
CA ALA A 39 -3.88 -2.34 -9.82
C ALA A 39 -2.49 -2.62 -9.22
N VAL A 40 -2.01 -1.80 -8.27
CA VAL A 40 -0.74 -2.02 -7.59
C VAL A 40 -0.95 -3.02 -6.46
N ILE A 41 -0.18 -4.11 -6.52
CA ILE A 41 -0.11 -5.14 -5.48
C ILE A 41 1.33 -5.21 -5.00
N VAL A 42 1.56 -4.98 -3.72
CA VAL A 42 2.87 -5.05 -3.09
C VAL A 42 3.11 -6.47 -2.56
N ASP A 43 4.25 -7.03 -2.92
CA ASP A 43 4.77 -8.27 -2.34
C ASP A 43 5.56 -7.92 -1.08
N ILE A 44 5.24 -8.55 0.05
CA ILE A 44 5.93 -8.35 1.33
C ILE A 44 6.86 -9.52 1.63
N PRO A 45 7.93 -9.33 2.40
CA PRO A 45 8.81 -10.43 2.80
C PRO A 45 8.04 -11.51 3.57
N SER A 46 8.42 -12.77 3.38
CA SER A 46 7.89 -13.88 4.17
C SER A 46 8.33 -13.80 5.62
N LYS A 47 7.47 -14.28 6.52
CA LYS A 47 7.75 -14.43 7.94
C LYS A 47 8.82 -15.49 8.19
N ILE A 48 9.61 -15.30 9.24
CA ILE A 48 10.73 -16.18 9.60
C ILE A 48 10.52 -16.89 10.93
N GLY A 49 9.50 -16.52 11.73
CA GLY A 49 9.27 -17.04 13.08
C GLY A 49 9.22 -18.56 13.16
N GLU A 50 8.56 -19.21 12.18
CA GLU A 50 8.43 -20.67 12.15
C GLU A 50 9.78 -21.42 12.05
N TRP A 51 10.77 -20.81 11.40
CA TRP A 51 12.10 -21.39 11.19
C TRP A 51 13.07 -21.06 12.33
N ASN A 52 12.70 -20.16 13.24
CA ASN A 52 13.57 -19.58 14.25
C ASN A 52 13.03 -19.87 15.65
N THR A 53 13.00 -21.16 16.02
CA THR A 53 12.47 -21.62 17.32
C THR A 53 13.53 -22.31 18.18
N VAL A 54 13.44 -22.13 19.50
CA VAL A 54 14.24 -22.81 20.52
C VAL A 54 13.31 -23.42 21.55
N ASN A 55 13.44 -24.73 21.79
CA ASN A 55 12.56 -25.48 22.70
C ASN A 55 11.06 -25.32 22.37
N GLY A 56 10.71 -25.13 21.11
CA GLY A 56 9.33 -24.93 20.65
C GLY A 56 8.78 -23.51 20.82
N TYR A 57 9.60 -22.56 21.26
CA TYR A 57 9.25 -21.14 21.32
C TYR A 57 9.96 -20.35 20.22
N VAL A 58 9.26 -19.43 19.56
CA VAL A 58 9.86 -18.51 18.58
C VAL A 58 10.87 -17.60 19.31
N LEU A 59 12.02 -17.37 18.68
CA LEU A 59 13.02 -16.43 19.17
C LEU A 59 12.42 -15.01 19.17
N PRO A 60 12.60 -14.21 20.23
CA PRO A 60 12.04 -12.86 20.30
C PRO A 60 12.43 -11.98 19.10
N GLU A 61 13.64 -12.14 18.58
CA GLU A 61 14.11 -11.40 17.40
C GLU A 61 13.34 -11.76 16.12
N ALA A 62 12.94 -13.03 15.98
CA ALA A 62 12.15 -13.50 14.85
C ALA A 62 10.68 -13.07 14.98
N GLU A 63 10.14 -13.08 16.20
CA GLU A 63 8.80 -12.56 16.50
C GLU A 63 8.71 -11.06 16.16
N SER A 64 9.66 -10.24 16.65
CA SER A 64 9.70 -8.81 16.34
C SER A 64 9.90 -8.51 14.84
N TYR A 65 10.61 -9.37 14.12
CA TYR A 65 10.76 -9.23 12.66
C TYR A 65 9.42 -9.48 11.94
N ASP A 66 8.71 -10.53 12.33
CA ASP A 66 7.39 -10.86 11.75
C ASP A 66 6.34 -9.78 12.10
N GLU A 67 6.38 -9.24 13.30
CA GLU A 67 5.54 -8.10 13.71
C GLU A 67 5.83 -6.85 12.86
N ALA A 68 7.11 -6.55 12.59
CA ALA A 68 7.47 -5.41 11.74
C ALA A 68 6.95 -5.58 10.30
N ILE A 69 6.93 -6.82 9.78
CA ILE A 69 6.32 -7.12 8.48
C ILE A 69 4.80 -6.83 8.53
N ASP A 70 4.11 -7.26 9.58
CA ASP A 70 2.68 -7.01 9.76
C ASP A 70 2.35 -5.51 9.85
N ASP A 71 3.16 -4.74 10.60
CA ASP A 71 3.03 -3.29 10.71
C ASP A 71 3.21 -2.60 9.36
N CYS A 72 4.21 -3.01 8.57
CA CYS A 72 4.40 -2.51 7.21
C CYS A 72 3.20 -2.85 6.32
N ALA A 73 2.71 -4.10 6.37
CA ALA A 73 1.56 -4.53 5.58
C ALA A 73 0.29 -3.75 5.96
N TYR A 74 0.10 -3.45 7.24
CA TYR A 74 -1.00 -2.61 7.72
C TYR A 74 -0.90 -1.18 7.19
N ALA A 75 0.29 -0.55 7.29
CA ALA A 75 0.50 0.81 6.80
C ALA A 75 0.26 0.95 5.29
N ILE A 76 0.66 -0.05 4.50
CA ILE A 76 0.42 -0.09 3.04
C ILE A 76 -1.09 -0.17 2.75
N ARG A 77 -1.84 -1.00 3.48
CA ARG A 77 -3.30 -1.11 3.33
C ARG A 77 -4.03 0.17 3.74
N GLU A 78 -3.59 0.84 4.80
CA GLU A 78 -4.12 2.16 5.21
C GLU A 78 -3.88 3.24 4.15
N ALA A 79 -2.84 3.10 3.33
CA ALA A 79 -2.60 3.93 2.14
C ALA A 79 -3.47 3.55 0.93
N GLY A 80 -4.37 2.56 1.07
CA GLY A 80 -5.23 2.10 0.00
C GLY A 80 -4.50 1.33 -1.09
N ILE A 81 -3.35 0.73 -0.77
CA ILE A 81 -2.57 -0.13 -1.66
C ILE A 81 -2.77 -1.58 -1.22
N SER A 82 -2.94 -2.48 -2.18
CA SER A 82 -3.13 -3.91 -1.88
C SER A 82 -1.79 -4.58 -1.57
N VAL A 83 -1.79 -5.48 -0.59
CA VAL A 83 -0.67 -6.37 -0.30
C VAL A 83 -1.04 -7.77 -0.75
N LYS A 84 -0.12 -8.47 -1.40
CA LYS A 84 -0.33 -9.86 -1.83
C LYS A 84 -0.53 -10.74 -0.58
N GLU A 85 -1.60 -11.52 -0.57
CA GLU A 85 -1.80 -12.54 0.47
C GLU A 85 -0.97 -13.78 0.10
N ASP A 86 -0.32 -14.39 1.09
CA ASP A 86 0.36 -15.68 0.92
C ASP A 86 -0.73 -16.76 0.69
N GLU A 87 -0.60 -17.53 -0.41
CA GLU A 87 -1.49 -18.68 -0.74
C GLU A 87 -1.27 -19.89 0.18
#